data_AF-A0A496R6P2-F1
#
_entry.id   AF-A0A496R6P2-F1
#
_cell.length_a   1.000
_cell.length_b   1.000
_cell.length_c   1.000
_cell.angle_alpha   90.00
_cell.angle_beta   90.00
_cell.angle_gamma   90.00
#
_symmetry.space_group_name_H-M   'P 1'
#
loop_
_entity.id
_entity.type
_entity.pdbx_description
1 polymer ?
#
loop_
_entity_poly.entity_id
_entity_poly.type
_entity_poly.pdbx_seq_one_letter_code
_entity_poly.pdbx_strand_id
1 'polypeptide(L)' 'MQVYIFPHRGKMKLKEIRYIMTPEGPVPVRMKPKEIDYQHYIDKQLKPLADGILFTMNESFDEIISGKQLDLFE' A
#
# COMPACT_ATOMS: atom_id res chain seq x y z
N MET A 1 13.17 13.85 -12.15
CA MET A 1 12.53 13.44 -10.88
C MET A 1 12.91 14.48 -9.83
N GLN A 2 12.00 15.43 -9.55
CA GLN A 2 12.31 16.59 -8.71
C GLN A 2 11.78 16.32 -7.30
N VAL A 3 12.69 16.00 -6.36
CA VAL A 3 12.34 15.84 -4.96
C VAL A 3 12.09 17.24 -4.40
N TYR A 4 10.82 17.59 -4.17
CA TYR A 4 10.44 18.86 -3.54
C TYR A 4 10.90 18.87 -2.08
N ILE A 5 12.12 19.38 -1.85
CA ILE A 5 12.61 19.66 -0.50
C ILE A 5 12.04 21.02 -0.09
N PHE A 6 11.13 21.03 0.88
CA PHE A 6 10.56 22.25 1.45
C PHE A 6 11.66 23.19 1.99
N PRO A 7 11.52 24.52 1.82
CA PRO A 7 12.49 25.49 2.31
C PRO A 7 12.70 25.32 3.82
N HIS A 8 13.96 25.11 4.20
CA HIS A 8 14.36 24.81 5.57
C HIS A 8 14.18 26.03 6.49
N ARG A 9 13.02 26.18 7.13
CA ARG A 9 12.88 27.02 8.33
C ARG A 9 13.34 26.23 9.56
N GLY A 10 14.64 26.34 9.88
CA GLY A 10 15.22 25.84 11.14
C GLY A 10 15.37 24.31 11.23
N LYS A 11 16.25 23.86 12.14
CA LYS A 11 16.49 22.42 12.39
C LYS A 11 15.23 21.76 12.98
N MET A 12 14.34 21.24 12.13
CA MET A 12 13.30 20.33 12.58
C MET A 12 13.92 18.95 12.85
N LYS A 13 13.92 18.50 14.11
CA LYS A 13 14.10 17.07 14.43
C LYS A 13 12.86 16.32 13.93
N LEU A 14 12.83 15.95 12.64
CA LEU A 14 11.78 15.09 12.10
C LEU A 14 12.01 13.68 12.63
N LYS A 15 11.27 13.28 13.68
CA LYS A 15 11.26 11.90 14.19
C LYS A 15 10.35 10.99 13.35
N GLU A 16 9.48 11.57 12.55
CA GLU A 16 8.44 10.86 11.80
C GLU A 16 8.14 11.61 10.50
N ILE A 17 7.94 10.87 9.40
CA ILE A 17 7.54 11.39 8.10
C ILE A 17 6.18 10.78 7.76
N ARG A 18 5.20 11.65 7.46
CA ARG A 18 3.83 11.24 7.10
C ARG A 18 3.58 11.52 5.62
N TYR A 19 3.35 10.46 4.85
CA TYR A 19 3.08 10.50 3.41
C TYR A 19 1.99 9.49 3.03
N ILE A 20 1.44 9.65 1.84
CA ILE A 20 0.54 8.70 1.18
C ILE A 20 1.16 8.33 -0.16
N MET A 21 1.07 7.07 -0.57
CA MET A 21 1.51 6.62 -1.88
C MET A 21 0.47 7.01 -2.93
N THR A 22 0.92 7.70 -3.97
CA THR A 22 0.15 8.01 -5.19
C THR A 22 0.78 7.26 -6.37
N PRO A 23 0.12 7.17 -7.53
CA PRO A 23 0.70 6.55 -8.72
C PRO A 23 2.04 7.17 -9.17
N GLU A 24 2.26 8.46 -8.88
CA GLU A 24 3.51 9.19 -9.15
C GLU A 24 4.55 9.08 -8.02
N GLY A 25 4.23 8.36 -6.95
CA GLY A 25 5.10 8.12 -5.80
C GLY A 25 4.59 8.71 -4.48
N PRO A 26 5.44 8.73 -3.43
CA PRO A 26 5.02 9.17 -2.10
C PRO A 26 4.85 10.70 -2.03
N VAL A 27 3.67 11.14 -1.59
CA VAL A 27 3.32 12.55 -1.43
C VAL A 27 3.09 12.87 0.05
N PRO A 28 3.67 13.94 0.61
CA PRO A 28 3.43 14.36 1.98
C PRO A 28 1.94 14.59 2.26
N VAL A 29 1.43 14.09 3.40
CA VAL A 29 0.00 14.23 3.78
C VAL A 29 -0.46 15.70 3.79
N ARG A 30 0.44 16.63 4.13
CA ARG A 30 0.17 18.07 4.17
C ARG A 30 -0.20 18.67 2.81
N MET A 31 0.18 18.03 1.71
CA MET A 31 -0.13 18.47 0.34
C MET A 31 -1.53 18.02 -0.12
N LYS A 32 -2.28 17.29 0.71
CA LYS A 32 -3.63 16.77 0.40
C LYS A 32 -3.64 16.01 -0.95
N PRO A 33 -2.87 14.91 -1.06
CA PRO A 33 -2.87 14.10 -2.27
C PRO A 33 -4.28 13.63 -2.62
N LYS A 34 -4.61 13.62 -3.91
CA LYS A 34 -5.96 13.28 -4.42
C LYS A 34 -6.05 11.86 -4.97
N GLU A 35 -4.97 11.37 -5.55
CA GLU A 35 -4.93 10.08 -6.24
C GLU A 35 -4.11 9.11 -5.40
N ILE A 36 -4.79 8.19 -4.71
CA ILE A 36 -4.13 7.18 -3.87
C ILE A 36 -3.88 5.94 -4.73
N ASP A 37 -2.66 5.42 -4.72
CA ASP A 37 -2.35 4.14 -5.37
C ASP A 37 -2.83 2.97 -4.50
N TYR A 38 -4.10 2.60 -4.63
CA TYR A 38 -4.70 1.51 -3.86
C TYR A 38 -4.02 0.16 -4.08
N GLN A 39 -3.51 -0.11 -5.28
CA GLN A 39 -2.85 -1.38 -5.59
C GLN A 39 -1.59 -1.54 -4.74
N HIS A 40 -0.82 -0.46 -4.56
CA HIS A 40 0.31 -0.45 -3.64
C HIS A 40 -0.07 -0.88 -2.22
N TYR A 41 -1.19 -0.39 -1.68
CA TYR A 41 -1.65 -0.75 -0.34
C TYR A 41 -2.16 -2.19 -0.25
N ILE A 42 -2.82 -2.68 -1.30
CA ILE A 42 -3.23 -4.09 -1.39
C ILE A 42 -1.99 -4.97 -1.34
N ASP A 43 -1.01 -4.73 -2.23
CA ASP A 43 0.15 -5.61 -2.39
C ASP A 43 1.14 -5.55 -1.22
N LYS A 44 1.30 -4.37 -0.60
CA LYS A 44 2.33 -4.15 0.42
C LYS A 44 1.82 -4.17 1.85
N GLN A 45 0.50 -4.11 2.07
CA GLN A 45 -0.06 -4.06 3.42
C GLN A 45 -1.14 -5.12 3.63
N LEU A 46 -2.18 -5.14 2.80
CA LEU A 46 -3.30 -6.07 3.01
C LEU A 46 -2.91 -7.51 2.71
N LYS A 47 -2.31 -7.77 1.54
CA LYS A 47 -1.91 -9.10 1.11
C LYS A 47 -0.89 -9.75 2.07
N PRO A 48 0.24 -9.11 2.44
CA PRO A 48 1.18 -9.72 3.38
C PRO A 48 0.57 -10.02 4.76
N LEU A 49 -0.35 -9.17 5.22
CA LEU A 49 -1.07 -9.40 6.48
C LEU A 49 -2.01 -10.61 6.36
N ALA A 50 -2.78 -10.69 5.27
CA ALA A 50 -3.70 -11.78 5.01
C ALA A 50 -2.97 -13.10 4.81
N ASP A 51 -1.95 -13.15 3.95
CA ASP A 51 -1.13 -14.34 3.70
C ASP A 51 -0.48 -14.86 5.00
N GLY A 52 -0.09 -13.97 5.92
CA GLY A 52 0.43 -14.36 7.24
C GLY A 52 -0.56 -15.17 8.09
N ILE A 53 -1.87 -14.97 7.90
CA ILE A 53 -2.93 -15.72 8.59
C ILE A 53 -3.36 -16.92 7.75
N LEU A 54 -3.64 -16.70 6.46
CA LEU A 54 -4.18 -17.69 5.52
C LEU A 54 -3.24 -18.87 5.30
N PHE A 55 -1.93 -18.67 5.42
CA PHE A 55 -0.94 -19.74 5.38
C PHE A 55 -1.29 -20.89 6.34
N THR A 56 -1.85 -20.59 7.52
CA THR A 56 -2.25 -21.62 8.50
C THR A 56 -3.45 -22.45 8.06
N MET A 57 -4.23 -21.94 7.11
CA MET A 57 -5.41 -22.57 6.53
C MET A 57 -5.11 -23.22 5.18
N ASN A 58 -3.84 -23.19 4.73
CA ASN A 58 -3.42 -23.62 3.40
C ASN A 58 -4.21 -22.93 2.27
N GLU A 59 -4.55 -21.66 2.48
CA GLU A 59 -5.16 -20.76 1.49
C GLU A 59 -4.19 -19.59 1.22
N SER A 60 -4.40 -18.86 0.13
CA SER A 60 -3.67 -17.62 -0.17
C SER A 60 -4.61 -16.43 -0.44
N PHE A 61 -4.11 -15.21 -0.23
CA PHE A 61 -4.87 -14.00 -0.56
C PHE A 61 -5.29 -13.96 -2.03
N ASP A 62 -4.39 -14.39 -2.93
CA ASP A 62 -4.64 -14.42 -4.38
C ASP A 62 -5.80 -15.35 -4.74
N GLU A 63 -5.89 -16.53 -4.12
CA GLU A 63 -7.00 -17.47 -4.32
C GLU A 63 -8.35 -16.87 -3.90
N ILE A 64 -8.36 -16.07 -2.83
CA ILE A 64 -9.58 -15.40 -2.35
C ILE A 64 -10.04 -14.31 -3.32
N ILE A 65 -9.11 -13.47 -3.80
CA ILE A 65 -9.47 -12.32 -4.66
C ILE A 65 -9.71 -12.70 -6.11
N SER A 66 -9.06 -13.76 -6.61
CA SER A 66 -9.29 -14.28 -7.97
C SER A 66 -10.61 -15.05 -8.08
N GLY A 67 -11.21 -15.39 -6.94
CA GLY A 67 -12.37 -16.26 -6.84
C GLY A 67 -11.97 -17.72 -7.01
N LYS A 68 -12.52 -18.61 -6.17
CA LYS A 68 -12.47 -20.05 -6.47
C LYS A 68 -13.20 -20.25 -7.80
N GLN A 69 -12.46 -20.60 -8.86
CA GLN A 69 -13.07 -21.12 -10.08
C GLN A 69 -13.93 -22.31 -9.64
N LEU A 70 -15.25 -22.20 -9.84
CA LEU A 70 -16.14 -23.32 -9.63
C LEU A 70 -15.68 -24.45 -10.55
N ASP A 71 -15.28 -25.59 -9.98
CA ASP A 71 -15.11 -26.81 -10.75
C ASP A 71 -16.48 -27.13 -11.36
N LEU A 72 -16.60 -26.95 -12.69
CA LEU A 72 -17.86 -27.08 -13.42
C LEU A 72 -18.03 -28.49 -14.04
N PHE A 73 -17.27 -29.48 -13.58
CA PHE A 73 -17.37 -30.85 -14.07
C PHE A 73 -17.26 -31.86 -12.91
N GLU A 74 -18.41 -32.32 -12.44
CA GLU A 74 -18.63 -33.72 -12.01
C GLU A 74 -19.47 -34.44 -13.08
#